data_AF-A0A3B0X940-F1
#
_entry.id   AF-A0A3B0X940-F1
#
_cell.length_a   1.000
_cell.length_b   1.000
_cell.length_c   1.000
_cell.angle_alpha   90.00
_cell.angle_beta   90.00
_cell.angle_gamma   90.00
#
_symmetry.space_group_name_H-M   'P 1'
#
loop_
_entity.id
_entity.type
_entity.pdbx_description
1 polymer ?
#
loop_
_entity_poly.entity_id
_entity_poly.type
_entity_poly.pdbx_seq_one_letter_code
_entity_poly.pdbx_strand_id
1 'polypeptide(L)'
;MFQPRVDDDAKRKQNIDGINHSLLPLTKSIIDDIKAEKQGLYPHPEKSLTSNSTAISLGYIQYTIKNKIGERLEISEFSLVSCNSIKMTENYQRLKSLVNAAGYNIQLKEINVNGDGVEVYEKLDEHSDNLERYFVIHVSGW
;
A
#
# COMPACT_ATOMS: atom_id res chain seq x y z
N MET A 1 -15.58 27.15 5.30
CA MET A 1 -14.97 26.43 4.17
C MET A 1 -13.47 26.63 4.24
N PHE A 2 -12.69 25.59 4.53
CA PHE A 2 -11.23 25.64 4.36
C PHE A 2 -10.92 25.30 2.90
N GLN A 3 -10.52 26.31 2.11
CA GLN A 3 -9.93 26.04 0.80
C GLN A 3 -8.48 25.61 1.01
N PRO A 4 -8.03 24.47 0.44
CA PRO A 4 -6.63 24.07 0.53
C PRO A 4 -5.74 25.14 -0.12
N ARG A 5 -4.56 25.39 0.45
CA ARG A 5 -3.61 26.33 -0.14
C ARG A 5 -3.09 25.74 -1.45
N VAL A 6 -2.75 26.58 -2.42
CA VAL A 6 -2.20 26.17 -3.72
C VAL A 6 -0.98 25.25 -3.54
N ASP A 7 -0.17 25.48 -2.50
CA ASP A 7 0.99 24.66 -2.16
C ASP A 7 0.61 23.24 -1.66
N ASP A 8 -0.52 23.10 -0.98
CA ASP A 8 -1.00 21.81 -0.46
C ASP A 8 -1.50 20.91 -1.60
N ASP A 9 -2.14 21.51 -2.61
CA ASP A 9 -2.57 20.80 -3.81
C ASP A 9 -1.40 20.38 -4.71
N ALA A 10 -0.36 21.21 -4.81
CA ALA A 10 0.87 20.86 -5.52
C ALA A 10 1.60 19.68 -4.86
N LYS A 11 1.73 19.71 -3.52
CA LYS A 11 2.29 18.60 -2.73
C LYS A 11 1.45 17.33 -2.87
N ARG A 12 0.12 17.44 -2.80
CA ARG A 12 -0.80 16.31 -3.02
C ARG A 12 -0.54 15.66 -4.38
N LYS A 13 -0.47 16.46 -5.45
CA LYS A 13 -0.23 15.95 -6.80
C LYS A 13 1.14 15.25 -6.91
N GLN A 14 2.19 15.86 -6.37
CA GLN A 14 3.52 15.26 -6.35
C GLN A 14 3.56 13.91 -5.62
N ASN A 15 2.87 13.81 -4.48
CA ASN A 15 2.77 12.56 -3.71
C ASN A 15 2.00 11.49 -4.50
N ILE A 16 0.88 11.86 -5.14
CA ILE A 16 0.10 10.94 -5.99
C ILE A 16 0.94 10.45 -7.18
N ASP A 17 1.69 11.33 -7.83
CA ASP A 17 2.57 10.94 -8.95
C ASP A 17 3.70 10.01 -8.48
N GLY A 18 4.26 10.28 -7.30
CA GLY A 18 5.24 9.40 -6.66
C GLY A 18 4.68 8.01 -6.35
N ILE A 19 3.47 7.95 -5.79
CA ILE A 19 2.75 6.69 -5.53
C ILE A 19 2.48 5.95 -6.84
N ASN A 20 1.95 6.64 -7.85
CA ASN A 20 1.66 6.02 -9.14
C ASN A 20 2.94 5.38 -9.72
N HIS A 21 4.07 6.08 -9.66
CA HIS A 21 5.36 5.53 -10.10
C HIS A 21 5.79 4.31 -9.29
N SER A 22 5.64 4.30 -7.96
CA SER A 22 6.05 3.17 -7.12
C SER A 22 5.18 1.92 -7.28
N LEU A 23 3.98 2.06 -7.84
CA LEU A 23 3.12 0.92 -8.21
C LEU A 23 3.53 0.24 -9.52
N LEU A 24 4.29 0.90 -10.38
CA LEU A 24 4.66 0.35 -11.70
C LEU A 24 5.39 -1.00 -11.62
N PRO A 25 6.40 -1.21 -10.74
CA PRO A 25 7.04 -2.51 -10.59
C PRO A 25 6.05 -3.62 -10.18
N LEU A 26 5.09 -3.31 -9.31
CA LEU A 26 4.08 -4.27 -8.86
C LEU A 26 3.19 -4.73 -10.02
N THR A 27 2.86 -3.85 -10.97
CA THR A 27 2.10 -4.25 -12.17
C THR A 27 2.82 -5.27 -13.04
N LYS A 28 4.14 -5.41 -12.88
CA LYS A 28 4.96 -6.38 -13.63
C LYS A 28 5.12 -7.71 -12.88
N SER A 29 5.19 -7.69 -11.54
CA SER A 29 5.42 -8.90 -10.72
C SER A 29 4.13 -9.57 -10.24
N ILE A 30 3.02 -8.84 -10.10
CA ILE A 30 1.81 -9.31 -9.39
C ILE A 30 1.26 -10.64 -9.90
N ILE A 31 1.33 -10.90 -11.20
CA ILE A 31 0.81 -12.15 -11.78
C ILE A 31 1.69 -13.34 -11.38
N ASP A 32 3.00 -13.16 -11.33
CA ASP A 32 3.92 -14.19 -10.89
C ASP A 32 3.84 -14.39 -9.38
N ASP A 33 3.64 -13.31 -8.62
CA ASP A 33 3.38 -13.38 -7.18
C ASP A 33 2.10 -14.17 -6.86
N ILE A 34 1.01 -13.94 -7.62
CA ILE A 34 -0.24 -14.71 -7.51
C ILE A 34 -0.04 -16.19 -7.89
N LYS A 35 0.74 -16.48 -8.95
CA LYS A 35 1.03 -17.88 -9.32
C LYS A 35 1.84 -18.59 -8.24
N ALA A 36 2.81 -17.91 -7.64
CA ALA A 36 3.59 -18.45 -6.53
C ALA A 36 2.69 -18.73 -5.32
N GLU A 37 1.80 -17.80 -4.98
CA GLU A 37 0.83 -17.98 -3.89
C GLU A 37 -0.04 -19.23 -4.10
N LYS A 38 -0.55 -19.46 -5.31
CA LYS A 38 -1.29 -20.69 -5.68
C LYS A 38 -0.49 -21.97 -5.49
N GLN A 39 0.83 -21.91 -5.58
CA GLN A 39 1.73 -23.05 -5.41
C GLN A 39 2.15 -23.25 -3.94
N GLY A 40 1.62 -22.45 -3.01
CA GLY A 40 2.04 -22.45 -1.61
C GLY A 40 3.40 -21.79 -1.37
N LEU A 41 3.92 -21.06 -2.35
CA LEU A 41 5.10 -20.22 -2.21
C LEU A 41 4.62 -18.82 -1.85
N TYR A 42 5.06 -18.27 -0.72
CA TYR A 42 4.63 -16.95 -0.25
C TYR A 42 5.71 -15.90 -0.55
N PRO A 43 5.67 -15.24 -1.72
CA PRO A 43 6.49 -14.08 -1.93
C PRO A 43 5.96 -12.96 -1.03
N HIS A 44 6.61 -12.79 0.11
CA HIS A 44 6.68 -11.46 0.70
C HIS A 44 7.72 -10.70 -0.12
N PRO A 45 7.36 -9.64 -0.87
CA PRO A 45 8.34 -8.88 -1.64
C PRO A 45 9.48 -8.33 -0.78
N GLU A 46 9.25 -8.23 0.54
CA GLU A 46 10.18 -7.72 1.55
C GLU A 46 10.94 -8.81 2.31
N LYS A 47 10.63 -10.10 2.09
CA LYS A 47 11.38 -11.22 2.66
C LYS A 47 11.71 -12.22 1.56
N SER A 48 12.98 -12.24 1.14
CA SER A 48 13.51 -13.34 0.34
C SER A 48 13.31 -14.64 1.12
N LEU A 49 12.52 -15.56 0.58
CA LEU A 49 12.31 -16.89 1.16
C LEU A 49 13.67 -17.58 1.32
N THR A 50 14.07 -17.85 2.56
CA THR A 50 15.09 -18.87 2.84
C THR A 50 14.44 -20.23 2.68
N SER A 51 15.07 -21.08 1.87
CA SER A 51 14.50 -22.24 1.16
C SER A 51 13.93 -23.39 2.01
N ASN A 52 13.78 -23.25 3.32
CA ASN A 52 13.54 -24.38 4.25
C ASN A 52 12.36 -24.21 5.21
N SER A 53 11.43 -23.29 4.96
CA SER A 53 10.23 -23.14 5.80
C SER A 53 8.97 -23.48 5.00
N THR A 54 8.20 -24.47 5.47
CA THR A 54 6.79 -24.68 5.12
C THR A 54 6.02 -23.45 5.62
N ALA A 55 6.10 -22.37 4.87
CA ALA A 55 5.36 -21.15 5.14
C ALA A 55 3.86 -21.46 5.00
N ILE A 56 3.08 -21.09 6.00
CA ILE A 56 1.63 -21.28 6.04
C ILE A 56 1.00 -20.11 5.26
N SER A 57 0.04 -20.40 4.38
CA SER A 57 -0.72 -19.35 3.69
C SER A 57 -1.37 -18.40 4.66
N LEU A 58 -1.14 -17.10 4.45
CA LEU A 58 -1.99 -16.07 5.04
C LEU A 58 -3.29 -15.85 4.24
N GLY A 59 -3.42 -16.48 3.05
CA GLY A 59 -4.55 -16.27 2.14
C GLY A 59 -4.54 -14.91 1.43
N TYR A 60 -3.45 -14.14 1.56
CA TYR A 60 -3.28 -12.86 0.87
C TYR A 60 -1.80 -12.51 0.66
N ILE A 61 -1.56 -11.67 -0.35
CA ILE A 61 -0.30 -10.99 -0.64
C ILE A 61 -0.44 -9.53 -0.20
N GLN A 62 0.57 -8.97 0.48
CA GLN A 62 0.56 -7.59 0.95
C GLN A 62 1.74 -6.79 0.39
N TYR A 63 1.46 -5.60 -0.12
CA TYR A 63 2.45 -4.66 -0.63
C TYR A 63 2.37 -3.34 0.12
N THR A 64 3.48 -2.91 0.71
CA THR A 64 3.62 -1.57 1.28
C THR A 64 3.95 -0.57 0.17
N ILE A 65 3.20 0.53 0.08
CA ILE A 65 3.52 1.58 -0.88
C ILE A 65 4.79 2.30 -0.42
N LYS A 66 5.77 2.35 -1.34
CA LYS A 66 7.09 2.91 -1.07
C LYS A 66 7.28 4.28 -1.70
N ASN A 67 8.16 5.08 -1.10
CA ASN A 67 8.65 6.32 -1.65
C ASN A 67 9.66 6.04 -2.79
N LYS A 68 10.20 7.08 -3.42
CA LYS A 68 11.13 6.95 -4.56
C LYS A 68 12.46 6.28 -4.20
N ILE A 69 12.84 6.26 -2.92
CA ILE A 69 14.08 5.65 -2.43
C ILE A 69 13.87 4.23 -1.89
N GLY A 70 12.63 3.71 -1.94
CA GLY A 70 12.30 2.33 -1.58
C GLY A 70 11.92 2.12 -0.11
N GLU A 71 11.79 3.20 0.67
CA GLU A 71 11.30 3.15 2.05
C GLU A 71 9.78 3.26 2.09
N ARG A 72 9.17 2.89 3.23
CA ARG A 72 7.73 3.05 3.47
C ARG A 72 7.35 4.52 3.23
N LEU A 73 6.33 4.77 2.40
CA LEU A 73 5.84 6.13 2.19
C LEU A 73 4.91 6.51 3.35
N GLU A 74 5.50 7.19 4.33
CA GLU A 74 4.77 7.86 5.41
C GLU A 74 4.31 9.24 4.96
N ILE A 75 3.03 9.51 5.16
CA ILE A 75 2.38 10.76 4.79
C ILE A 75 1.68 11.28 6.04
N SER A 76 1.87 12.55 6.37
CA SER A 76 1.11 13.22 7.43
C SER A 76 -0.41 13.07 7.23
N GLU A 77 -1.15 12.91 8.32
CA GLU A 77 -2.62 12.90 8.33
C GLU A 77 -3.24 14.14 7.66
N PHE A 78 -2.58 15.30 7.75
CA PHE A 78 -3.03 16.56 7.14
C PHE A 78 -2.86 16.59 5.62
N SER A 79 -2.18 15.59 5.04
CA SER A 79 -2.07 15.48 3.59
C SER A 79 -3.41 15.18 2.95
N LEU A 80 -3.66 15.83 1.81
CA LEU A 80 -4.86 15.64 1.01
C LEU A 80 -4.83 14.36 0.15
N VAL A 81 -3.80 13.53 0.29
CA VAL A 81 -3.71 12.22 -0.38
C VAL A 81 -4.67 11.26 0.30
N SER A 82 -5.63 10.70 -0.44
CA SER A 82 -6.57 9.71 0.09
C SER A 82 -6.45 8.39 -0.66
N CYS A 83 -6.95 7.31 -0.05
CA CYS A 83 -7.12 6.03 -0.74
C CYS A 83 -7.85 6.18 -2.08
N ASN A 84 -8.86 7.05 -2.17
CA ASN A 84 -9.61 7.29 -3.41
C ASN A 84 -8.73 7.94 -4.48
N SER A 85 -7.90 8.92 -4.09
CA SER A 85 -6.95 9.57 -5.00
C SER A 85 -5.94 8.56 -5.56
N ILE A 86 -5.44 7.64 -4.73
CA ILE A 86 -4.53 6.56 -5.15
C ILE A 86 -5.26 5.56 -6.07
N LYS A 87 -6.50 5.19 -5.73
CA LYS A 87 -7.31 4.27 -6.55
C LYS A 87 -7.54 4.80 -7.97
N MET A 88 -7.58 6.11 -8.17
CA MET A 88 -7.76 6.72 -9.49
C MET A 88 -6.47 6.79 -10.32
N THR A 89 -5.32 6.40 -9.77
CA THR A 89 -4.06 6.38 -10.53
C THR A 89 -4.04 5.25 -11.57
N GLU A 90 -3.37 5.51 -12.70
CA GLU A 90 -3.27 4.57 -13.82
C GLU A 90 -2.71 3.22 -13.38
N ASN A 91 -1.61 3.21 -12.62
CA ASN A 91 -0.97 1.96 -12.22
C ASN A 91 -1.78 1.19 -11.18
N TYR A 92 -2.55 1.87 -10.32
CA TYR A 92 -3.50 1.17 -9.46
C TYR A 92 -4.63 0.51 -10.25
N GLN A 93 -5.20 1.22 -11.23
CA GLN A 93 -6.26 0.65 -12.09
C GLN A 93 -5.76 -0.53 -12.91
N ARG A 94 -4.52 -0.45 -13.41
CA ARG A 94 -3.85 -1.56 -14.08
C ARG A 94 -3.64 -2.74 -13.14
N LEU A 95 -3.12 -2.50 -11.94
CA LEU A 95 -2.93 -3.53 -10.92
C LEU A 95 -4.26 -4.23 -10.59
N LYS A 96 -5.31 -3.45 -10.34
CA LYS A 96 -6.66 -3.96 -10.09
C LYS A 96 -7.19 -4.83 -11.23
N SER A 97 -6.99 -4.40 -12.47
CA SER A 97 -7.42 -5.17 -13.65
C SER A 97 -6.69 -6.51 -13.74
N LEU A 98 -5.37 -6.53 -13.50
CA LEU A 98 -4.56 -7.75 -13.49
C LEU A 98 -4.99 -8.72 -12.38
N VAL A 99 -5.18 -8.21 -11.16
CA VAL A 99 -5.61 -9.00 -9.99
C VAL A 99 -7.00 -9.61 -10.25
N ASN A 100 -7.95 -8.80 -10.72
CA ASN A 100 -9.30 -9.27 -11.03
C ASN A 100 -9.30 -10.31 -12.16
N ALA A 101 -8.49 -10.12 -13.20
CA ALA A 101 -8.37 -11.08 -14.30
C ALA A 101 -7.79 -12.44 -13.84
N ALA A 102 -6.97 -12.43 -12.78
CA ALA A 102 -6.45 -13.65 -12.16
C ALA A 102 -7.46 -14.34 -11.20
N GLY A 103 -8.63 -13.74 -10.98
CA GLY A 103 -9.67 -14.23 -10.07
C GLY A 103 -9.48 -13.81 -8.60
N TYR A 104 -8.62 -12.82 -8.34
CA TYR A 104 -8.31 -12.35 -6.99
C TYR A 104 -8.98 -11.00 -6.73
N ASN A 105 -9.07 -10.61 -5.47
CA ASN A 105 -9.55 -9.31 -5.04
C ASN A 105 -8.37 -8.43 -4.60
N ILE A 106 -8.45 -7.12 -4.87
CA ILE A 106 -7.50 -6.11 -4.41
C ILE A 106 -8.16 -5.12 -3.45
N GLN A 107 -7.51 -4.85 -2.33
CA GLN A 107 -7.93 -3.84 -1.36
C GLN A 107 -6.78 -2.88 -1.09
N LEU A 108 -7.05 -1.58 -1.15
CA LEU A 108 -6.15 -0.55 -0.65
C LEU A 108 -6.59 -0.17 0.76
N LYS A 109 -5.68 -0.27 1.72
CA LYS A 109 -5.90 0.12 3.11
C LYS A 109 -4.92 1.22 3.50
N GLU A 110 -5.37 2.04 4.44
CA GLU A 110 -4.58 3.07 5.09
C GLU A 110 -4.31 2.61 6.52
N ILE A 111 -3.07 2.75 6.96
CA ILE A 111 -2.62 2.37 8.30
C ILE A 111 -2.03 3.61 8.95
N ASN A 112 -2.51 3.94 10.16
CA ASN A 112 -2.00 5.05 10.95
C ASN A 112 -0.78 4.59 11.76
N VAL A 113 0.23 5.45 11.83
CA VAL A 113 1.44 5.30 12.63
C VAL A 113 1.29 6.20 13.84
N ASN A 114 1.03 5.61 15.00
CA ASN A 114 1.22 6.32 16.26
C ASN A 114 2.73 6.37 16.56
N GLY A 115 3.19 7.48 17.16
CA GLY A 115 4.60 7.91 17.29
C GLY A 115 5.61 6.93 17.89
N ASP A 116 5.21 5.71 18.26
CA ASP A 116 6.08 4.63 18.73
C ASP A 116 6.18 3.42 17.77
N GLY A 117 5.69 3.51 16.54
CA GLY A 117 5.87 2.45 15.54
C GLY A 117 5.16 1.13 15.85
N VAL A 118 4.26 1.12 16.83
CA VAL A 118 3.43 -0.02 17.21
C VAL A 118 2.02 0.16 16.64
N GLU A 119 1.56 -0.80 15.84
CA GLU A 119 0.18 -0.89 15.37
C GLU A 119 -0.75 -1.10 16.58
N VAL A 120 -1.58 -0.12 16.95
CA VAL A 120 -2.56 -0.28 18.03
C VAL A 120 -3.99 -0.06 17.54
N TYR A 121 -4.78 -1.13 17.61
CA TYR A 121 -6.23 -1.05 17.69
C TYR A 121 -6.58 -0.61 19.12
N GLU A 122 -6.86 0.68 19.33
CA GLU A 122 -7.91 1.23 20.21
C GLU A 122 -7.66 2.70 20.58
N LYS A 123 -8.76 3.40 20.85
CA LYS A 123 -8.90 4.85 20.99
C LYS A 123 -8.20 5.41 22.25
N LEU A 124 -7.90 6.71 22.14
CA LEU A 124 -7.67 7.75 23.18
C LEU A 124 -6.20 8.09 23.43
N ASP A 125 -5.74 9.26 22.94
CA ASP A 125 -5.48 10.45 23.79
C ASP A 125 -5.26 11.71 22.93
N GLU A 126 -5.61 12.87 23.49
CA GLU A 126 -5.80 14.18 22.85
C GLU A 126 -4.48 15.00 22.75
N HIS A 127 -3.41 14.34 22.32
CA HIS A 127 -2.19 15.02 21.89
C HIS A 127 -2.04 14.90 20.39
N SER A 128 -2.11 16.06 19.71
CA SER A 128 -1.93 16.24 18.26
C SER A 128 -0.47 15.98 17.88
N ASP A 129 0.01 14.78 18.15
CA ASP A 129 1.18 14.24 17.48
C ASP A 129 0.78 14.12 16.01
N ASN A 130 1.59 14.69 15.12
CA ASN A 130 1.37 14.65 13.69
C ASN A 130 1.39 13.19 13.24
N LEU A 131 0.24 12.53 13.26
CA LEU A 131 0.14 11.10 13.02
C LEU A 131 0.46 10.88 11.54
N GLU A 132 1.53 10.12 11.30
CA GLU A 132 1.86 9.70 9.96
C GLU A 132 0.99 8.50 9.59
N ARG A 133 0.76 8.31 8.30
CA ARG A 133 0.03 7.16 7.78
C ARG A 133 0.72 6.63 6.54
N TYR A 134 0.57 5.34 6.32
CA TYR A 134 1.04 4.68 5.12
C TYR A 134 -0.07 3.85 4.48
N PHE A 135 0.19 3.42 3.25
CA PHE A 135 -0.78 2.70 2.45
C PHE A 135 -0.27 1.30 2.14
N VAL A 136 -1.17 0.32 2.25
CA VAL A 136 -0.90 -1.07 1.91
C VAL A 136 -1.93 -1.58 0.90
N ILE A 137 -1.46 -2.41 -0.03
CA ILE A 137 -2.29 -3.11 -0.99
C ILE A 137 -2.35 -4.58 -0.60
N HIS A 138 -3.55 -5.08 -0.37
CA HIS A 138 -3.83 -6.49 -0.10
C HIS A 138 -4.41 -7.13 -1.35
N VAL A 139 -3.88 -8.28 -1.74
CA VAL A 139 -4.39 -9.10 -2.84
C VAL A 139 -4.74 -10.48 -2.28
N SER A 140 -6.00 -10.88 -2.34
CA SER A 140 -6.48 -12.13 -1.75
C SER A 140 -7.37 -12.90 -2.71
N GLY A 141 -7.18 -14.21 -2.80
CA GLY A 141 -8.05 -15.13 -3.55
C GLY A 141 -8.85 -15.97 -2.57
N TRP A 142 -10.13 -16.21 -2.87
CA TRP A 142 -10.96 -17.18 -2.17
C TRP A 142 -10.98 -18.48 -2.98
#